data_AF-A0A7C3H3E8-F1
#
_entry.id   AF-A0A7C3H3E8-F1
#
_cell.length_a   1.000
_cell.length_b   1.000
_cell.length_c   1.000
_cell.angle_alpha   90.00
_cell.angle_beta   90.00
_cell.angle_gamma   90.00
#
_symmetry.space_group_name_H-M   'P 1'
#
loop_
_entity.id
_entity.type
_entity.pdbx_description
1 polymer ?
#
loop_
_entity_poly.entity_id
_entity_poly.type
_entity_poly.pdbx_seq_one_letter_code
_entity_poly.pdbx_strand_id
1 'polypeptide(L)' 'MRFDRFTERAQNAAAVAYELVQQYGHSQVDTEHLFLALLQQDDGAVPQILAHLKVDSAGMQQRLDEELRRTPKVSVYG' A
#
# COMPACT_ATOMS: atom_id res chain seq x y z
N MET A 1 -3.92 -2.25 16.14
CA MET A 1 -4.69 -1.00 15.96
C MET A 1 -6.18 -1.33 15.97
N ARG A 2 -7.05 -0.37 16.33
CA ARG A 2 -8.51 -0.53 16.23
C ARG A 2 -8.98 -0.05 14.85
N PHE A 3 -9.27 -0.99 13.94
CA PHE A 3 -9.71 -0.69 12.59
C PHE A 3 -11.23 -0.60 12.43
N ASP A 4 -11.99 -0.97 13.47
CA ASP A 4 -13.45 -1.01 13.54
C ASP A 4 -14.15 0.34 13.28
N ARG A 5 -13.40 1.44 13.24
CA ARG A 5 -13.91 2.79 12.91
C ARG A 5 -13.76 3.19 11.45
N PHE A 6 -13.07 2.39 10.64
CA PHE A 6 -12.93 2.64 9.21
C PHE A 6 -14.01 1.89 8.43
N THR A 7 -14.22 2.28 7.17
CA THR A 7 -15.04 1.50 6.24
C THR A 7 -14.42 0.12 6.02
N GLU A 8 -15.23 -0.90 5.73
CA GLU A 8 -14.74 -2.27 5.50
C GLU A 8 -13.59 -2.32 4.48
N ARG A 9 -13.70 -1.52 3.40
CA ARG A 9 -12.64 -1.41 2.39
C ARG A 9 -11.34 -0.84 2.96
N ALA A 10 -11.40 0.18 3.80
CA ALA A 10 -10.21 0.73 4.44
C ALA A 10 -9.61 -0.22 5.48
N GLN A 11 -10.44 -1.01 6.18
CA GLN A 11 -9.96 -2.09 7.04
C GLN A 11 -9.23 -3.17 6.25
N ASN A 12 -9.79 -3.58 5.10
CA ASN A 12 -9.15 -4.52 4.19
C ASN A 12 -7.83 -3.96 3.62
N ALA A 13 -7.78 -2.70 3.21
CA ALA A 13 -6.55 -2.06 2.74
C ALA A 13 -5.47 -2.04 3.83
N ALA A 14 -5.84 -1.77 5.08
CA ALA A 14 -4.90 -1.85 6.19
C ALA A 14 -4.37 -3.27 6.40
N ALA A 15 -5.23 -4.30 6.31
CA ALA A 15 -4.81 -5.69 6.40
C ALA A 15 -3.83 -6.07 5.28
N VAL A 16 -4.16 -5.73 4.02
CA VAL A 16 -3.28 -5.95 2.86
C VAL A 16 -1.95 -5.20 3.03
N ALA A 17 -1.95 -3.97 3.55
CA ALA A 17 -0.72 -3.24 3.81
C ALA A 17 0.21 -3.98 4.79
N TYR A 18 -0.33 -4.63 5.82
CA TYR A 18 0.45 -5.48 6.73
C TYR A 18 0.99 -6.74 6.05
N GLU A 19 0.24 -7.34 5.12
CA GLU A 19 0.72 -8.47 4.33
C GLU A 19 1.90 -8.06 3.43
N LEU A 20 1.80 -6.89 2.80
CA LEU A 20 2.87 -6.35 1.95
C LEU A 20 4.17 -6.15 2.74
N VAL A 21 4.11 -5.72 3.99
CA VAL A 21 5.31 -5.60 4.86
C VAL A 21 6.08 -6.93 4.93
N GLN A 22 5.37 -8.05 5.09
CA GLN A 22 5.98 -9.38 5.11
C GLN A 22 6.53 -9.77 3.73
N GLN A 23 5.80 -9.46 2.67
CA GLN A 23 6.21 -9.78 1.29
C GLN A 23 7.50 -9.04 0.88
N TYR A 24 7.63 -7.76 1.23
CA TYR A 24 8.82 -6.97 0.94
C TYR A 24 9.94 -7.19 1.97
N GLY A 25 9.62 -7.77 3.14
CA GLY A 25 10.57 -8.02 4.22
C GLY A 25 10.93 -6.76 5.00
N HIS A 26 9.96 -5.87 5.17
CA HIS A 26 10.07 -4.68 6.01
C HIS A 26 9.61 -4.97 7.44
N SER A 27 9.96 -4.10 8.39
CA SER A 27 9.61 -4.28 9.81
C SER A 27 8.36 -3.49 10.23
N GLN A 28 7.89 -2.57 9.40
CA GLN A 28 6.77 -1.69 9.70
C GLN A 28 5.98 -1.33 8.44
N VAL A 29 4.73 -0.92 8.63
CA VAL A 29 3.89 -0.38 7.56
C VAL A 29 4.28 1.08 7.33
N ASP A 30 4.91 1.35 6.19
CA ASP A 30 5.12 2.70 5.67
C ASP A 30 4.03 3.11 4.67
N THR A 31 4.06 4.37 4.24
CA THR A 31 3.02 4.97 3.39
C THR A 31 2.87 4.24 2.06
N GLU A 32 3.98 3.74 1.51
CA GLU A 32 4.05 3.03 0.24
C GLU A 32 3.25 1.72 0.29
N HIS A 33 3.28 0.99 1.41
CA HIS A 33 2.51 -0.24 1.59
C HIS A 33 1.01 0.05 1.61
N LEU A 34 0.62 1.07 2.39
CA LEU A 34 -0.79 1.46 2.48
C LEU A 34 -1.30 1.97 1.13
N PHE A 35 -0.49 2.76 0.42
CA PHE A 35 -0.87 3.30 -0.87
C PHE A 35 -0.98 2.19 -1.92
N LEU A 36 -0.03 1.25 -1.97
CA LEU A 36 -0.11 0.09 -2.85
C LEU A 36 -1.36 -0.76 -2.55
N ALA A 37 -1.65 -1.02 -1.28
CA ALA A 37 -2.85 -1.74 -0.86
C ALA A 37 -4.14 -1.05 -1.31
N LEU A 38 -4.25 0.27 -1.15
CA LEU A 38 -5.40 1.06 -1.60
C LEU A 38 -5.54 1.07 -3.12
N LEU A 39 -4.41 1.10 -3.84
CA LEU A 39 -4.36 1.16 -5.30
C LEU A 39 -4.69 -0.19 -5.96
N GLN A 40 -4.52 -1.30 -5.25
CA GLN A 40 -4.86 -2.66 -5.69
C GLN A 40 -6.33 -3.03 -5.43
N GLN A 41 -7.12 -2.16 -4.78
CA GLN A 41 -8.53 -2.45 -4.55
C GLN A 41 -9.36 -2.23 -5.82
N ASP A 42 -9.81 -3.32 -6.43
CA ASP A 42 -10.77 -3.27 -7.54
C ASP A 42 -12.02 -2.47 -7.14
N ASP A 43 -12.46 -1.57 -8.03
CA ASP A 43 -13.56 -0.62 -7.77
C ASP A 43 -13.42 0.19 -6.46
N GLY A 44 -12.18 0.38 -6.01
CA GLY A 44 -11.81 1.21 -4.87
C GLY A 44 -11.87 2.70 -5.20
N ALA A 45 -12.04 3.52 -4.15
CA ALA A 45 -12.10 4.98 -4.32
C ALA A 45 -10.79 5.55 -4.88
N VAL A 46 -9.64 5.02 -4.45
CA VAL A 46 -8.32 5.53 -4.86
C VAL A 46 -8.06 5.31 -6.37
N PRO A 47 -8.21 4.10 -6.94
CA PRO A 47 -8.12 3.90 -8.39
C PRO A 47 -9.09 4.78 -9.18
N GLN A 48 -10.33 4.97 -8.71
CA GLN A 48 -11.33 5.80 -9.37
C GLN A 48 -10.95 7.30 -9.37
N ILE A 49 -10.41 7.80 -8.26
CA ILE A 49 -9.90 9.17 -8.14
C ILE A 49 -8.74 9.38 -9.10
N LEU A 50 -7.76 8.47 -9.13
CA LEU A 50 -6.60 8.57 -10.02
C LEU A 50 -7.02 8.51 -11.50
N ALA A 51 -7.98 7.65 -11.84
CA ALA A 51 -8.56 7.59 -13.18
C ALA A 51 -9.24 8.92 -13.58
N HIS A 52 -10.00 9.54 -12.67
CA HIS A 52 -10.60 10.87 -12.89
C HIS A 52 -9.54 11.96 -13.10
N LEU A 53 -8.43 11.86 -12.38
CA LEU A 53 -7.28 12.78 -12.51
C LEU A 53 -6.40 12.45 -13.71
N LYS A 54 -6.75 11.43 -14.53
CA LYS A 54 -5.98 10.96 -15.68
C LYS A 54 -4.54 10.56 -15.33
N VAL A 55 -4.36 10.03 -14.13
CA VAL A 55 -3.09 9.46 -13.67
C VAL A 55 -2.98 8.02 -14.16
N ASP A 56 -1.79 7.64 -14.63
CA ASP A 56 -1.48 6.25 -14.95
C ASP A 56 -1.29 5.43 -13.67
N SER A 57 -2.37 4.81 -13.21
CA SER A 57 -2.38 3.96 -12.02
C SER A 57 -1.44 2.76 -12.15
N ALA A 58 -1.29 2.19 -13.36
CA ALA A 58 -0.40 1.04 -13.58
C ALA A 58 1.07 1.45 -13.42
N GLY A 59 1.46 2.57 -14.06
CA GLY A 59 2.78 3.17 -13.87
C GLY A 59 3.03 3.57 -12.41
N MET A 60 2.00 4.01 -11.68
CA MET A 60 2.12 4.32 -10.25
C MET A 60 2.35 3.08 -9.39
N GLN A 61 1.62 1.98 -9.64
CA GLN A 61 1.84 0.71 -8.95
C GLN A 61 3.26 0.19 -9.19
N GLN A 62 3.75 0.26 -10.42
CA GLN A 62 5.12 -0.18 -10.73
C GLN A 62 6.17 0.64 -9.95
N ARG A 63 6.01 1.97 -9.90
CA ARG A 63 6.93 2.82 -9.13
C ARG A 63 6.90 2.52 -7.64
N LEU A 64 5.72 2.23 -7.08
CA LEU A 64 5.60 1.82 -5.68
C LEU A 64 6.30 0.48 -5.41
N ASP A 65 6.14 -0.51 -6.29
CA ASP A 65 6.84 -1.79 -6.16
C ASP A 65 8.36 -1.61 -6.23
N GLU A 66 8.85 -0.77 -7.15
CA GLU A 66 10.27 -0.44 -7.27
C GLU A 66 10.81 0.23 -5.99
N GLU A 67 10.10 1.23 -5.46
CA GLU A 67 10.52 1.93 -4.23
C GLU A 67 10.46 1.01 -3.00
N LEU A 68 9.44 0.16 -2.88
CA LEU A 68 9.36 -0.85 -1.83
C LEU A 68 10.50 -1.88 -1.92
N ARG A 69 10.97 -2.24 -3.12
CA ARG A 69 12.15 -3.13 -3.27
C ARG A 69 13.48 -2.44 -2.94
N ARG A 70 13.57 -1.12 -3.18
CA ARG A 70 14.79 -0.33 -2.94
C ARG A 70 14.94 0.10 -1.49
N THR A 71 13.82 0.21 -0.77
CA THR A 71 13.81 0.60 0.64
C THR A 71 14.58 -0.44 1.45
N PRO A 72 15.53 -0.03 2.32
CA PRO A 72 16.28 -0.98 3.13
C PRO A 72 15.33 -1.77 4.03
N LYS A 73 15.37 -3.09 3.90
CA LYS A 73 14.86 -4.02 4.91
C LYS A 73 15.63 -3.70 6.17
N VAL A 74 14.99 -3.08 7.16
CA VAL A 74 15.66 -2.56 8.34
C VAL A 74 16.68 -3.57 8.84
N SER A 75 17.95 -3.23 8.67
CA SER A 75 19.06 -3.90 9.30
C SER A 75 18.93 -3.54 10.77
N VAL A 76 18.43 -4.47 11.57
CA VAL A 76 18.47 -4.35 13.03
C VAL A 76 19.95 -4.37 13.41
N TYR A 77 20.57 -3.20 13.46
CA TYR A 77 21.76 -2.96 14.29
C TYR A 77 21.26 -2.46 15.63
N GLY A 78 21.34 -3.32 16.65
CA GLY A 78 21.04 -3.01 18.05
C GLY A 78 20.18 -4.07 18.71
#